data_AF-A0A5J4PYA3-F1
#
_entry.id   AF-A0A5J4PYA3-F1
#
_cell.length_a   1.000
_cell.length_b   1.000
_cell.length_c   1.000
_cell.angle_alpha   90.00
_cell.angle_beta   90.00
_cell.angle_gamma   90.00
#
_symmetry.space_group_name_H-M   'P 1'
#
loop_
_entity.id
_entity.type
_entity.pdbx_description
1 polymer ?
#
loop_
_entity_poly.entity_id
_entity_poly.type
_entity_poly.pdbx_seq_one_letter_code
_entity_poly.pdbx_strand_id
1 'polypeptide(L)'
;NFGAETISNIKTEWGKITLCIKASFELIKSFSFNNHSLRAKNSAIPIIYYLYVTNYHQDINKDNRYKENKELIKIFLHVSLLNKLFGGSSDGFLLKLKKIIFENGTNNFPFQEIKDVFKGTNRSFNIDDDKLNSILRTSYDSLDSFYILSLLYPKFNFEFKNPNVDHLYPRSLFNEDNYEQLEDEDKIEFYEYHHNIILNLALLSEEQNKSKQDMELNLWIIEQEKYNKDIRNSLLIPENIDLSFGNFEEFILKREIILKDILQQRLK
;
A
#
# COMPACT_ATOMS: atom_id res chain seq x y z
N ASN A 1 12.41 32.25 -3.26
CA ASN A 1 13.57 33.11 -3.54
C ASN A 1 14.78 32.27 -3.93
N PHE A 2 15.24 32.42 -5.18
CA PHE A 2 16.45 31.80 -5.72
C PHE A 2 17.49 32.90 -5.99
N GLY A 3 17.94 33.57 -4.92
CA GLY A 3 18.97 34.61 -5.03
C GLY A 3 20.36 34.02 -5.30
N ALA A 4 21.32 34.87 -5.63
CA ALA A 4 22.70 34.46 -5.92
C ALA A 4 23.33 33.64 -4.77
N GLU A 5 23.11 34.05 -3.52
CA GLU A 5 23.57 33.32 -2.33
C GLU A 5 22.94 31.93 -2.23
N THR A 6 21.62 31.82 -2.42
CA THR A 6 20.92 30.53 -2.42
C THR A 6 21.45 29.60 -3.50
N ILE A 7 21.69 30.11 -4.71
CA ILE A 7 22.26 29.34 -5.82
C ILE A 7 23.68 28.88 -5.49
N SER A 8 24.49 29.76 -4.88
CA SER A 8 25.85 29.42 -4.43
C SER A 8 25.82 28.28 -3.41
N ASN A 9 24.96 28.38 -2.39
CA ASN A 9 24.80 27.35 -1.38
C ASN A 9 24.35 26.01 -1.98
N ILE A 10 23.39 26.04 -2.93
CA ILE A 10 22.96 24.83 -3.65
C ILE A 10 24.13 24.20 -4.40
N LYS A 11 24.97 24.99 -5.09
CA LYS A 11 26.13 24.47 -5.84
C LYS A 11 27.13 23.79 -4.92
N THR A 12 27.47 24.43 -3.80
CA THR A 12 28.40 23.87 -2.81
C THR A 12 27.87 22.55 -2.24
N GLU A 13 26.58 22.50 -1.90
CA GLU A 13 25.95 21.34 -1.26
C GLU A 13 25.47 20.27 -2.25
N TRP A 14 25.55 20.52 -3.56
CA TRP A 14 24.94 19.68 -4.60
C TRP A 14 25.38 18.22 -4.54
N GLY A 15 26.65 17.98 -4.22
CA GLY A 15 27.18 16.63 -4.04
C GLY A 15 26.44 15.86 -2.95
N LYS A 16 26.29 16.46 -1.77
CA LYS A 16 25.59 15.86 -0.63
C LYS A 16 24.09 15.68 -0.92
N ILE A 17 23.45 16.70 -1.51
CA ILE A 17 22.03 16.64 -1.91
C ILE A 17 21.80 15.46 -2.86
N THR A 18 22.66 15.30 -3.87
CA THR A 18 22.57 14.20 -4.85
C THR A 18 22.69 12.83 -4.17
N LEU A 19 23.62 12.67 -3.22
CA LEU A 19 23.78 11.43 -2.45
C LEU A 19 22.53 11.14 -1.61
N CYS A 20 21.93 12.14 -0.97
CA CYS A 20 20.70 11.97 -0.19
C CYS A 20 19.51 11.56 -1.06
N ILE A 21 19.37 12.15 -2.26
CA ILE A 21 18.35 11.77 -3.23
C ILE A 21 18.51 10.31 -3.65
N LYS A 22 19.72 9.92 -4.07
CA LYS A 22 20.01 8.54 -4.48
C LYS A 22 19.73 7.54 -3.37
N ALA A 23 20.26 7.80 -2.17
CA ALA A 23 20.06 6.93 -1.01
C ALA A 23 18.58 6.78 -0.64
N SER A 24 17.80 7.87 -0.72
CA SER A 24 16.35 7.85 -0.44
C SER A 24 15.59 6.98 -1.43
N PHE A 25 15.86 7.09 -2.73
CA PHE A 25 15.16 6.29 -3.74
C PHE A 25 15.59 4.82 -3.73
N GLU A 26 16.85 4.53 -3.41
CA GLU A 26 17.32 3.16 -3.15
C GLU A 26 16.61 2.55 -1.94
N LEU A 27 16.48 3.32 -0.84
CA LEU A 27 15.74 2.91 0.34
C LEU A 27 14.26 2.66 0.03
N ILE A 28 13.61 3.58 -0.67
CA ILE A 28 12.21 3.45 -1.10
C ILE A 28 12.00 2.19 -1.95
N LYS A 29 12.94 1.91 -2.88
CA LYS A 29 12.90 0.68 -3.67
C LYS A 29 13.03 -0.57 -2.80
N SER A 30 13.85 -0.55 -1.75
CA SER A 30 13.98 -1.67 -0.80
C SER A 30 12.68 -1.99 -0.04
N PHE A 31 11.77 -1.02 0.08
CA PHE A 31 10.43 -1.22 0.63
C PHE A 31 9.41 -1.72 -0.41
N SER A 32 9.89 -2.24 -1.55
CA SER A 32 9.10 -2.76 -2.66
C SER A 32 8.29 -1.69 -3.42
N PHE A 33 8.61 -0.40 -3.24
CA PHE A 33 8.03 0.64 -4.08
C PHE A 33 8.69 0.66 -5.47
N ASN A 34 7.86 0.82 -6.49
CA ASN A 34 8.24 1.10 -7.87
C ASN A 34 7.56 2.39 -8.38
N ASN A 35 7.74 2.70 -9.67
CA ASN A 35 7.16 3.90 -10.29
C ASN A 35 5.62 3.95 -10.24
N HIS A 36 4.94 2.80 -10.23
CA HIS A 36 3.48 2.70 -10.15
C HIS A 36 2.97 2.84 -8.72
N SER A 37 3.66 2.28 -7.73
CA SER A 37 3.24 2.34 -6.32
C SER A 37 3.62 3.67 -5.63
N LEU A 38 4.74 4.31 -6.00
CA LEU A 38 5.16 5.61 -5.47
C LEU A 38 4.56 6.77 -6.29
N ARG A 39 3.23 6.91 -6.24
CA ARG A 39 2.49 7.85 -7.10
C ARG A 39 2.77 9.31 -6.77
N ALA A 40 2.94 9.63 -5.49
CA ALA A 40 3.34 10.96 -5.04
C ALA A 40 4.85 11.02 -4.79
N LYS A 41 5.66 11.25 -5.84
CA LYS A 41 7.13 11.28 -5.73
C LYS A 41 7.66 12.34 -4.75
N ASN A 42 6.91 13.42 -4.55
CA ASN A 42 7.21 14.45 -3.55
C ASN A 42 7.14 13.95 -2.09
N SER A 43 6.53 12.78 -1.82
CA SER A 43 6.60 12.11 -0.51
C SER A 43 8.02 11.70 -0.12
N ALA A 44 8.97 11.65 -1.08
CA ALA A 44 10.38 11.41 -0.80
C ALA A 44 11.11 12.63 -0.20
N ILE A 45 10.59 13.85 -0.37
CA ILE A 45 11.28 15.09 0.04
C ILE A 45 11.62 15.11 1.54
N PRO A 46 10.71 14.76 2.47
CA PRO A 46 11.01 14.71 3.89
C PRO A 46 12.11 13.69 4.23
N ILE A 47 12.15 12.56 3.52
CA ILE A 47 13.17 11.51 3.71
C ILE A 47 14.52 12.03 3.23
N ILE A 48 14.57 12.65 2.06
CA ILE A 48 15.79 13.26 1.51
C ILE A 48 16.34 14.29 2.49
N TYR A 49 15.47 15.13 3.04
CA TYR A 49 15.88 16.14 4.02
C TYR A 49 16.35 15.52 5.33
N TYR A 50 15.69 14.47 5.82
CA TYR A 50 16.12 13.73 7.00
C TYR A 50 17.53 13.14 6.84
N LEU A 51 17.80 12.48 5.71
CA LEU A 51 19.14 11.94 5.42
C LEU A 51 20.19 13.04 5.26
N TYR A 52 19.79 14.22 4.76
CA TYR A 52 20.67 15.37 4.64
C TYR A 52 21.09 15.93 6.00
N VAL A 53 20.15 16.10 6.94
CA VAL A 53 20.47 16.67 8.28
C VAL A 53 21.22 15.68 9.18
N THR A 54 21.00 14.37 9.02
CA THR A 54 21.66 13.31 9.83
C THR A 54 22.96 12.78 9.25
N ASN A 55 23.24 13.02 7.96
CA ASN A 55 24.29 12.35 7.18
C ASN A 55 24.09 10.83 7.01
N TYR A 56 22.91 10.27 7.33
CA TYR A 56 22.66 8.84 7.22
C TYR A 56 22.62 8.31 5.78
N HIS A 57 22.58 9.20 4.78
CA HIS A 57 22.70 8.81 3.36
C HIS A 57 23.94 7.95 3.06
N GLN A 58 24.97 7.94 3.92
CA GLN A 58 26.21 7.18 3.75
C GLN A 58 26.03 5.66 3.97
N ASP A 59 25.12 5.27 4.85
CA ASP A 59 24.99 3.87 5.26
C ASP A 59 23.54 3.44 5.59
N ILE A 60 22.54 4.28 5.34
CA ILE A 60 21.11 3.93 5.51
C ILE A 60 20.73 2.67 4.75
N ASN A 61 21.31 2.42 3.57
CA ASN A 61 20.98 1.25 2.75
C ASN A 61 21.74 -0.03 3.14
N LYS A 62 22.62 -0.01 4.15
CA LYS A 62 23.27 -1.23 4.65
C LYS A 62 22.27 -2.05 5.48
N ASP A 63 22.17 -3.35 5.24
CA ASP A 63 21.15 -4.21 5.86
C ASP A 63 21.16 -4.18 7.39
N ASN A 64 22.35 -4.18 7.99
CA ASN A 64 22.55 -4.21 9.44
C ASN A 64 22.52 -2.83 10.12
N ARG A 65 22.11 -1.76 9.42
CA ARG A 65 22.10 -0.39 9.94
C ARG A 65 20.69 0.20 9.97
N TYR A 66 20.44 1.03 11.00
CA TYR A 66 19.24 1.87 11.18
C TYR A 66 17.88 1.17 10.98
N LYS A 67 17.76 -0.07 11.45
CA LYS A 67 16.53 -0.88 11.30
C LYS A 67 15.27 -0.10 11.72
N GLU A 68 15.30 0.56 12.87
CA GLU A 68 14.17 1.35 13.38
C GLU A 68 13.81 2.52 12.44
N ASN A 69 14.80 3.27 11.97
CA ASN A 69 14.59 4.35 11.00
C ASN A 69 13.96 3.85 9.70
N LYS A 70 14.43 2.71 9.17
CA LYS A 70 13.87 2.12 7.95
C LYS A 70 12.39 1.82 8.13
N GLU A 71 12.01 1.19 9.25
CA GLU A 71 10.60 0.90 9.54
C GLU A 71 9.78 2.19 9.71
N LEU A 72 10.26 3.19 10.44
CA LEU A 72 9.54 4.47 10.61
C LEU A 72 9.34 5.20 9.26
N ILE A 73 10.35 5.23 8.40
CA ILE A 73 10.27 5.84 7.07
C ILE A 73 9.29 5.05 6.19
N LYS A 74 9.32 3.72 6.26
CA LYS A 74 8.43 2.84 5.51
C LYS A 74 6.97 3.08 5.91
N ILE A 75 6.66 3.10 7.21
CA ILE A 75 5.30 3.38 7.72
C ILE A 75 4.86 4.79 7.29
N PHE A 76 5.73 5.79 7.44
CA PHE A 76 5.47 7.16 6.99
C PHE A 76 5.05 7.23 5.52
N LEU A 77 5.80 6.56 4.63
CA LEU A 77 5.47 6.51 3.21
C LEU A 77 4.11 5.86 2.99
N HIS A 78 3.84 4.72 3.62
CA HIS A 78 2.59 4.00 3.44
C HIS A 78 1.37 4.82 3.87
N VAL A 79 1.41 5.34 5.09
CA VAL A 79 0.34 6.19 5.63
C VAL A 79 0.15 7.43 4.75
N SER A 80 1.24 8.08 4.33
CA SER A 80 1.14 9.31 3.55
C SER A 80 0.50 9.11 2.17
N LEU A 81 0.74 7.97 1.53
CA LEU A 81 0.18 7.62 0.24
C LEU A 81 -1.28 7.18 0.36
N LEU A 82 -1.62 6.36 1.36
CA LEU A 82 -3.00 5.93 1.64
C LEU A 82 -3.92 7.11 2.01
N ASN A 83 -3.39 8.08 2.76
CA ASN A 83 -4.10 9.30 3.12
C ASN A 83 -3.97 10.41 2.06
N LYS A 84 -3.27 10.17 0.94
CA LYS A 84 -3.07 11.13 -0.16
C LYS A 84 -2.53 12.49 0.32
N LEU A 85 -1.65 12.47 1.32
CA LEU A 85 -1.17 13.66 2.05
C LEU A 85 -0.32 14.62 1.21
N PHE A 86 0.16 14.18 0.06
CA PHE A 86 1.05 14.94 -0.80
C PHE A 86 0.38 15.50 -2.07
N GLY A 87 -0.95 15.39 -2.21
CA GLY A 87 -1.70 16.03 -3.31
C GLY A 87 -2.06 17.50 -3.04
N GLY A 88 -2.27 18.31 -4.08
CA GLY A 88 -2.64 19.73 -3.96
C GLY A 88 -1.48 20.69 -3.62
N SER A 89 -1.77 21.87 -3.07
CA SER A 89 -0.72 22.79 -2.61
C SER A 89 0.00 22.22 -1.39
N SER A 90 1.29 21.98 -1.53
CA SER A 90 2.09 21.23 -0.55
C SER A 90 3.18 22.06 0.13
N ASP A 91 3.39 23.32 -0.25
CA ASP A 91 4.49 24.13 0.28
C ASP A 91 4.42 24.33 1.80
N GLY A 92 3.26 24.73 2.32
CA GLY A 92 3.06 24.89 3.77
C GLY A 92 3.18 23.57 4.54
N PHE A 93 2.74 22.46 3.93
CA PHE A 93 2.86 21.12 4.48
C PHE A 93 4.33 20.67 4.54
N LEU A 94 5.07 20.83 3.45
CA LEU A 94 6.49 20.51 3.34
C LEU A 94 7.35 21.37 4.27
N LEU A 95 7.02 22.66 4.42
CA LEU A 95 7.72 23.55 5.36
C LEU A 95 7.55 23.09 6.82
N LYS A 96 6.34 22.66 7.21
CA LYS A 96 6.09 22.08 8.54
C LYS A 96 6.86 20.79 8.74
N LEU A 97 6.83 19.86 7.78
CA LEU A 97 7.61 18.62 7.84
C LEU A 97 9.11 18.90 7.97
N LYS A 98 9.63 19.84 7.17
CA LYS A 98 11.02 20.29 7.25
C LYS A 98 11.38 20.78 8.65
N LYS A 99 10.53 21.63 9.25
CA LYS A 99 10.75 22.14 10.60
C LYS A 99 10.82 21.00 11.63
N ILE A 100 9.83 20.09 11.62
CA ILE A 100 9.78 18.95 12.54
C ILE A 100 11.03 18.08 12.41
N ILE A 101 11.45 17.78 11.18
CA ILE A 101 12.64 16.96 10.92
C ILE A 101 13.91 17.66 11.38
N PHE A 102 14.02 18.97 11.18
CA PHE A 102 15.18 19.72 11.65
C PHE A 102 15.29 19.73 13.18
N GLU A 103 14.16 19.88 13.88
CA GLU A 103 14.12 19.99 15.35
C GLU A 103 14.26 18.63 16.05
N ASN A 104 13.77 17.53 15.44
CA ASN A 104 13.65 16.23 16.12
C ASN A 104 14.44 15.10 15.43
N GLY A 105 14.84 15.27 14.17
CA GLY A 105 15.49 14.23 13.36
C GLY A 105 16.99 14.08 13.63
N THR A 106 17.39 13.93 14.90
CA THR A 106 18.80 13.78 15.30
C THR A 106 19.29 12.33 15.29
N ASN A 107 18.41 11.37 15.55
CA ASN A 107 18.76 9.94 15.63
C ASN A 107 17.73 9.03 14.95
N ASN A 108 16.45 9.21 15.28
CA ASN A 108 15.36 8.49 14.63
C ASN A 108 14.55 9.43 13.72
N PHE A 109 13.97 8.88 12.66
CA PHE A 109 13.04 9.58 11.80
C PHE A 109 11.83 10.00 12.65
N PRO A 110 11.51 11.30 12.77
CA PRO A 110 10.60 11.80 13.80
C PRO A 110 9.14 11.64 13.39
N PHE A 111 8.73 10.39 13.15
CA PHE A 111 7.40 10.09 12.64
C PHE A 111 6.31 10.34 13.68
N GLN A 112 6.60 10.09 14.96
CA GLN A 112 5.63 10.32 16.03
C GLN A 112 5.34 11.82 16.20
N GLU A 113 6.37 12.65 16.16
CA GLU A 113 6.26 14.11 16.19
C GLU A 113 5.50 14.63 14.97
N ILE A 114 5.74 14.04 13.79
CA ILE A 114 4.94 14.33 12.58
C ILE A 114 3.47 14.00 12.82
N LYS A 115 3.15 12.81 13.36
CA LYS A 115 1.75 12.41 13.67
C LYS A 115 1.08 13.39 14.63
N ASP A 116 1.78 13.79 15.69
CA ASP A 116 1.24 14.66 16.72
C ASP A 116 0.94 16.07 16.19
N VAL A 117 1.84 16.64 15.39
CA VAL A 117 1.64 17.98 14.79
C VAL A 117 0.48 18.01 13.80
N PHE A 118 0.25 16.91 13.05
CA PHE A 118 -0.83 16.84 12.06
C PHE A 118 -2.11 16.17 12.57
N LYS A 119 -2.16 15.78 13.84
CA LYS A 119 -3.34 15.16 14.46
C LYS A 119 -4.55 16.10 14.38
N GLY A 120 -5.70 15.56 13.98
CA GLY A 120 -6.95 16.34 13.83
C GLY A 120 -6.98 17.30 12.64
N THR A 121 -5.95 17.30 11.79
CA THR A 121 -5.94 18.09 10.55
C THR A 121 -6.36 17.26 9.34
N ASN A 122 -6.70 17.91 8.22
CA ASN A 122 -6.93 17.24 6.94
C ASN A 122 -5.67 16.58 6.33
N ARG A 123 -4.51 16.71 6.99
CA ARG A 123 -3.24 16.05 6.62
C ARG A 123 -2.79 15.05 7.69
N SER A 124 -3.72 14.49 8.45
CA SER A 124 -3.39 13.55 9.53
C SER A 124 -2.71 12.27 9.00
N PHE A 125 -1.69 11.82 9.73
CA PHE A 125 -1.01 10.54 9.52
C PHE A 125 -1.65 9.41 10.36
N ASN A 126 -2.88 9.59 10.82
CA ASN A 126 -3.61 8.54 11.50
C ASN A 126 -4.34 7.65 10.49
N ILE A 127 -4.35 6.34 10.78
CA ILE A 127 -5.14 5.33 10.10
C ILE A 127 -6.00 4.68 11.20
N ASP A 128 -7.23 5.17 11.35
CA ASP A 128 -8.23 4.59 12.23
C ASP A 128 -9.01 3.47 11.52
N ASP A 129 -9.94 2.85 12.24
CA ASP A 129 -10.73 1.75 11.71
C ASP A 129 -11.63 2.18 10.54
N ASP A 130 -12.17 3.39 10.58
CA ASP A 130 -12.96 3.95 9.48
C ASP A 130 -12.12 4.12 8.22
N LYS A 131 -10.88 4.61 8.36
CA LYS A 131 -9.96 4.74 7.24
C LYS A 131 -9.55 3.37 6.69
N LEU A 132 -9.32 2.37 7.54
CA LEU A 132 -9.05 0.99 7.08
C LEU A 132 -10.22 0.41 6.31
N ASN A 133 -11.45 0.57 6.82
CA ASN A 133 -12.65 0.12 6.13
C ASN A 133 -12.77 0.80 4.75
N SER A 134 -12.56 2.11 4.68
CA SER A 134 -12.54 2.87 3.42
C SER A 134 -11.47 2.38 2.44
N ILE A 135 -10.26 2.05 2.92
CA ILE A 135 -9.19 1.46 2.09
C ILE A 135 -9.66 0.12 1.49
N LEU A 136 -10.27 -0.75 2.29
CA LEU A 136 -10.77 -2.05 1.83
C LEU A 136 -12.00 -1.95 0.90
N ARG A 137 -12.72 -0.82 0.90
CA ARG A 137 -13.77 -0.51 -0.08
C ARG A 137 -13.26 0.16 -1.38
N THR A 138 -11.94 0.26 -1.56
CA THR A 138 -11.38 0.81 -2.81
C THR A 138 -11.75 -0.08 -4.01
N SER A 139 -12.29 0.51 -5.08
CA SER A 139 -12.67 -0.27 -6.26
C SER A 139 -11.46 -0.70 -7.11
N TYR A 140 -11.65 -1.75 -7.90
CA TYR A 140 -10.73 -2.22 -8.93
C TYR A 140 -10.22 -1.08 -9.82
N ASP A 141 -11.14 -0.23 -10.29
CA ASP A 141 -10.89 0.87 -11.22
C ASP A 141 -10.09 2.03 -10.60
N SER A 142 -9.95 2.05 -9.27
CA SER A 142 -9.13 3.04 -8.61
C SER A 142 -7.65 2.83 -8.90
N LEU A 143 -6.94 3.92 -9.18
CA LEU A 143 -5.47 3.92 -9.24
C LEU A 143 -4.82 3.50 -7.90
N ASP A 144 -5.58 3.47 -6.81
CA ASP A 144 -5.12 3.02 -5.48
C ASP A 144 -5.14 1.49 -5.33
N SER A 145 -5.89 0.75 -6.16
CA SER A 145 -6.18 -0.68 -5.95
C SER A 145 -4.90 -1.53 -5.95
N PHE A 146 -4.09 -1.39 -7.00
CA PHE A 146 -2.79 -2.04 -7.12
C PHE A 146 -1.88 -1.76 -5.92
N TYR A 147 -1.87 -0.51 -5.45
CA TYR A 147 -1.03 -0.12 -4.34
C TYR A 147 -1.44 -0.78 -3.03
N ILE A 148 -2.74 -0.80 -2.73
CA ILE A 148 -3.28 -1.46 -1.54
C ILE A 148 -3.00 -2.97 -1.59
N LEU A 149 -3.15 -3.60 -2.76
CA LEU A 149 -2.79 -5.00 -2.93
C LEU A 149 -1.28 -5.21 -2.75
N SER A 150 -0.41 -4.35 -3.28
CA SER A 150 1.04 -4.49 -3.06
C SER A 150 1.44 -4.42 -1.57
N LEU A 151 0.66 -3.68 -0.77
CA LEU A 151 0.82 -3.65 0.68
C LEU A 151 0.43 -4.98 1.33
N LEU A 152 -0.70 -5.55 0.91
CA LEU A 152 -1.23 -6.80 1.43
C LEU A 152 -0.33 -8.01 1.06
N TYR A 153 0.33 -7.97 -0.10
CA TYR A 153 1.15 -9.07 -0.65
C TYR A 153 2.66 -8.76 -0.69
N PRO A 154 3.37 -8.54 0.43
CA PRO A 154 4.78 -8.13 0.39
C PRO A 154 5.74 -9.22 -0.10
N LYS A 155 5.32 -10.48 -0.03
CA LYS A 155 6.12 -11.63 -0.49
C LYS A 155 5.95 -11.86 -1.99
N PHE A 156 5.08 -11.09 -2.65
CA PHE A 156 4.93 -11.16 -4.09
C PHE A 156 6.20 -10.67 -4.77
N ASN A 157 6.69 -11.46 -5.73
CA ASN A 157 7.90 -11.13 -6.44
C ASN A 157 7.60 -10.22 -7.64
N PHE A 158 7.55 -8.91 -7.38
CA PHE A 158 7.21 -7.88 -8.37
C PHE A 158 8.22 -7.76 -9.52
N GLU A 159 9.45 -8.24 -9.36
CA GLU A 159 10.49 -8.14 -10.38
C GLU A 159 10.32 -9.18 -11.49
N PHE A 160 9.83 -10.37 -11.15
CA PHE A 160 9.83 -11.52 -12.07
C PHE A 160 8.44 -12.04 -12.46
N LYS A 161 7.37 -11.67 -11.73
CA LYS A 161 6.05 -12.31 -11.88
C LYS A 161 5.01 -11.52 -12.67
N ASN A 162 5.31 -10.31 -13.14
CA ASN A 162 4.37 -9.40 -13.81
C ASN A 162 3.01 -9.33 -13.08
N PRO A 163 2.87 -8.46 -12.08
CA PRO A 163 1.69 -8.43 -11.21
C PRO A 163 0.42 -8.00 -11.97
N ASN A 164 -0.67 -8.74 -11.78
CA ASN A 164 -2.00 -8.41 -12.29
C ASN A 164 -2.98 -8.29 -11.12
N VAL A 165 -3.85 -7.29 -11.16
CA VAL A 165 -4.99 -7.21 -10.25
C VAL A 165 -6.14 -7.98 -10.88
N ASP A 166 -6.69 -8.95 -10.16
CA ASP A 166 -7.81 -9.77 -10.64
C ASP A 166 -8.84 -9.98 -9.52
N HIS A 167 -10.08 -10.25 -9.92
CA HIS A 167 -11.17 -10.58 -9.01
C HIS A 167 -11.11 -12.06 -8.64
N LEU A 168 -11.07 -12.38 -7.34
CA LEU A 168 -11.10 -13.76 -6.85
C LEU A 168 -12.37 -14.46 -7.30
N TYR A 169 -13.54 -13.90 -7.00
CA TYR A 169 -14.80 -14.24 -7.66
C TYR A 169 -14.90 -13.44 -8.95
N PRO A 170 -14.87 -14.07 -10.14
CA PRO A 170 -14.92 -13.36 -11.41
C PRO A 170 -16.11 -12.40 -11.50
N ARG A 171 -15.89 -11.22 -12.08
CA ARG A 171 -16.95 -10.21 -12.27
C ARG A 171 -18.13 -10.77 -13.09
N SER A 172 -17.88 -11.70 -14.00
CA SER A 172 -18.91 -12.35 -14.81
C SER A 172 -19.93 -13.15 -13.99
N LEU A 173 -19.63 -13.54 -12.74
CA LEU A 173 -20.59 -14.24 -11.88
C LEU A 173 -21.68 -13.33 -11.30
N PHE A 174 -21.45 -12.02 -11.29
CA PHE A 174 -22.34 -11.01 -10.72
C PHE A 174 -23.32 -10.54 -11.81
N ASN A 175 -24.32 -11.38 -12.12
CA ASN A 175 -25.30 -11.19 -13.19
C ASN A 175 -26.70 -11.68 -12.75
N GLU A 176 -27.74 -11.32 -13.52
CA GLU A 176 -29.15 -11.63 -13.24
C GLU A 176 -29.39 -13.13 -13.03
N ASP A 177 -28.91 -14.00 -13.93
CA ASP A 177 -29.12 -15.45 -13.87
C ASP A 177 -28.60 -16.08 -12.56
N ASN A 178 -27.48 -15.59 -12.04
CA ASN A 178 -26.91 -16.07 -10.78
C ASN A 178 -27.57 -15.42 -9.55
N TYR A 179 -28.10 -14.21 -9.67
CA TYR A 179 -28.83 -13.54 -8.59
C TYR A 179 -30.21 -14.14 -8.35
N GLU A 180 -30.89 -14.61 -9.40
CA GLU A 180 -32.15 -15.34 -9.27
C GLU A 180 -32.03 -16.57 -8.35
N GLN A 181 -30.84 -17.17 -8.28
CA GLN A 181 -30.55 -18.34 -7.44
C GLN A 181 -30.30 -18.00 -5.96
N LEU A 182 -30.09 -16.73 -5.60
CA LEU A 182 -29.83 -16.31 -4.22
C LEU A 182 -31.14 -16.09 -3.42
N GLU A 183 -32.25 -15.78 -4.11
CA GLU A 183 -33.60 -15.58 -3.55
C GLU A 183 -33.68 -14.60 -2.34
N ASP A 184 -32.73 -13.66 -2.24
CA ASP A 184 -32.60 -12.70 -1.14
C ASP A 184 -32.09 -11.33 -1.67
N GLU A 185 -32.94 -10.31 -1.65
CA GLU A 185 -32.63 -8.97 -2.15
C GLU A 185 -31.49 -8.29 -1.37
N ASP A 186 -31.45 -8.46 -0.03
CA ASP A 186 -30.40 -7.85 0.81
C ASP A 186 -29.03 -8.47 0.47
N LYS A 187 -29.01 -9.77 0.17
CA LYS A 187 -27.82 -10.48 -0.25
C LYS A 187 -27.33 -10.02 -1.63
N ILE A 188 -28.25 -9.78 -2.57
CA ILE A 188 -27.89 -9.24 -3.89
C ILE A 188 -27.27 -7.85 -3.75
N GLU A 189 -27.85 -6.97 -2.93
CA GLU A 189 -27.27 -5.63 -2.67
C GLU A 189 -25.87 -5.73 -2.07
N PHE A 190 -25.65 -6.65 -1.12
CA PHE A 190 -24.33 -6.92 -0.56
C PHE A 190 -23.33 -7.33 -1.66
N TYR A 191 -23.71 -8.24 -2.56
CA TYR A 191 -22.86 -8.75 -3.62
C TYR A 191 -22.47 -7.63 -4.59
N GLU A 192 -23.44 -6.83 -5.03
CA GLU A 192 -23.22 -5.67 -5.89
C GLU A 192 -22.27 -4.65 -5.24
N TYR A 193 -22.41 -4.38 -3.95
CA TYR A 193 -21.52 -3.45 -3.26
C TYR A 193 -20.08 -3.98 -3.12
N HIS A 194 -19.89 -5.29 -2.96
CA HIS A 194 -18.58 -5.87 -2.61
C HIS A 194 -17.85 -6.56 -3.77
N HIS A 195 -18.49 -6.78 -4.92
CA HIS A 195 -17.86 -7.52 -6.02
C HIS A 195 -16.64 -6.83 -6.61
N ASN A 196 -16.63 -5.50 -6.71
CA ASN A 196 -15.61 -4.75 -7.45
C ASN A 196 -14.59 -4.01 -6.56
N ILE A 197 -14.32 -4.49 -5.35
CA ILE A 197 -13.45 -3.82 -4.36
C ILE A 197 -12.36 -4.72 -3.81
N ILE A 198 -11.36 -4.16 -3.10
CA ILE A 198 -10.20 -4.89 -2.52
C ILE A 198 -10.58 -6.21 -1.84
N LEU A 199 -11.71 -6.27 -1.15
CA LEU A 199 -12.19 -7.48 -0.48
C LEU A 199 -12.45 -8.67 -1.43
N ASN A 200 -12.69 -8.43 -2.72
CA ASN A 200 -12.76 -9.46 -3.76
C ASN A 200 -11.51 -9.45 -4.69
N LEU A 201 -10.57 -8.53 -4.53
CA LEU A 201 -9.40 -8.46 -5.42
C LEU A 201 -8.19 -9.20 -4.85
N ALA A 202 -7.33 -9.70 -5.73
CA ALA A 202 -6.04 -10.28 -5.41
C ALA A 202 -4.96 -9.81 -6.39
N LEU A 203 -3.71 -9.98 -5.96
CA LEU A 203 -2.55 -9.78 -6.83
C LEU A 203 -2.06 -11.13 -7.36
N LEU A 204 -2.23 -11.37 -8.66
CA LEU A 204 -1.85 -12.61 -9.33
C LEU A 204 -0.59 -12.40 -10.17
N SER A 205 0.21 -13.46 -10.32
CA SER A 205 1.22 -13.49 -11.39
C SER A 205 0.53 -13.59 -12.75
N GLU A 206 1.24 -13.20 -13.81
CA GLU A 206 0.74 -13.35 -15.18
C GLU A 206 0.32 -14.79 -15.50
N GLU A 207 1.06 -15.79 -15.01
CA GLU A 207 0.73 -17.21 -15.14
C GLU A 207 -0.56 -17.58 -14.40
N GLN A 208 -0.71 -17.15 -13.14
CA GLN A 208 -1.92 -17.38 -12.35
C GLN A 208 -3.14 -16.73 -13.01
N ASN A 209 -2.99 -15.49 -13.47
CA ASN A 209 -4.05 -14.74 -14.15
C ASN A 209 -4.50 -15.44 -15.44
N LYS A 210 -3.54 -15.92 -16.25
CA LYS A 210 -3.84 -16.70 -17.47
C LYS A 210 -4.49 -18.04 -17.18
N SER A 211 -4.14 -18.69 -16.07
CA SER A 211 -4.77 -19.95 -15.64
C SER A 211 -6.18 -19.75 -15.10
N LYS A 212 -6.46 -18.63 -14.44
CA LYS A 212 -7.74 -18.37 -13.79
C LYS A 212 -8.81 -17.95 -14.78
N GLN A 213 -8.55 -16.92 -15.59
CA GLN A 213 -9.56 -16.32 -16.49
C GLN A 213 -10.90 -16.11 -15.76
N ASP A 214 -12.01 -16.52 -16.38
CA ASP A 214 -13.36 -16.45 -15.81
C ASP A 214 -13.76 -17.70 -15.02
N MET A 215 -12.81 -18.56 -14.63
CA MET A 215 -13.09 -19.76 -13.84
C MET A 215 -13.59 -19.40 -12.44
N GLU A 216 -14.59 -20.13 -11.96
CA GLU A 216 -15.07 -20.01 -10.59
C GLU A 216 -13.93 -20.24 -9.58
N LEU A 217 -13.91 -19.41 -8.53
CA LEU A 217 -12.84 -19.42 -7.53
C LEU A 217 -12.64 -20.79 -6.89
N ASN A 218 -13.74 -21.47 -6.54
CA ASN A 218 -13.69 -22.78 -5.91
C ASN A 218 -12.97 -23.82 -6.79
N LEU A 219 -13.37 -23.91 -8.06
CA LEU A 219 -12.78 -24.84 -9.02
C LEU A 219 -11.30 -24.52 -9.25
N TRP A 220 -10.99 -23.23 -9.43
CA TRP A 220 -9.62 -22.82 -9.68
C TRP A 220 -8.70 -23.13 -8.48
N ILE A 221 -9.14 -22.85 -7.26
CA ILE A 221 -8.36 -23.13 -6.05
C ILE A 221 -8.13 -24.64 -5.88
N ILE A 222 -9.15 -25.49 -6.11
CA ILE A 222 -8.98 -26.95 -6.08
C ILE A 222 -7.90 -27.41 -7.06
N GLU A 223 -7.85 -26.84 -8.27
CA GLU A 223 -6.79 -27.16 -9.24
C GLU A 223 -5.41 -26.66 -8.80
N GLN A 224 -5.31 -25.44 -8.25
CA GLN A 224 -4.04 -24.89 -7.78
C GLN A 224 -3.48 -25.64 -6.56
N GLU A 225 -4.34 -26.11 -5.65
CA GLU A 225 -3.95 -26.85 -4.43
C GLU A 225 -3.23 -28.17 -4.73
N LYS A 226 -3.43 -28.75 -5.93
CA LYS A 226 -2.69 -29.93 -6.39
C LYS A 226 -1.19 -29.68 -6.51
N TYR A 227 -0.79 -28.44 -6.81
CA TYR A 227 0.60 -28.05 -7.04
C TYR A 227 1.16 -27.14 -5.94
N ASN A 228 0.30 -26.33 -5.32
CA ASN A 228 0.67 -25.39 -4.27
C ASN A 228 -0.35 -25.46 -3.11
N LYS A 229 -0.02 -26.24 -2.08
CA LYS A 229 -0.85 -26.38 -0.87
C LYS A 229 -1.02 -25.08 -0.09
N ASP A 230 -0.15 -24.09 -0.29
CA ASP A 230 -0.18 -22.80 0.40
C ASP A 230 -0.91 -21.71 -0.43
N ILE A 231 -1.56 -22.07 -1.55
CA ILE A 231 -2.20 -21.10 -2.46
C ILE A 231 -3.21 -20.21 -1.74
N ARG A 232 -4.05 -20.76 -0.85
CA ARG A 232 -5.03 -20.00 -0.09
C ARG A 232 -4.38 -18.92 0.77
N ASN A 233 -3.37 -19.28 1.55
CA ASN A 233 -2.62 -18.34 2.38
C ASN A 233 -1.90 -17.30 1.52
N SER A 234 -1.31 -17.71 0.41
CA SER A 234 -0.63 -16.80 -0.51
C SER A 234 -1.56 -15.76 -1.15
N LEU A 235 -2.85 -16.11 -1.30
CA LEU A 235 -3.91 -15.24 -1.82
C LEU A 235 -4.74 -14.55 -0.73
N LEU A 236 -4.42 -14.79 0.55
CA LEU A 236 -5.16 -14.26 1.69
C LEU A 236 -6.64 -14.69 1.68
N ILE A 237 -6.88 -15.95 1.32
CA ILE A 237 -8.20 -16.61 1.37
C ILE A 237 -8.40 -17.18 2.79
N PRO A 238 -9.55 -16.94 3.44
CA PRO A 238 -9.85 -17.54 4.74
C PRO A 238 -9.77 -19.08 4.73
N GLU A 239 -9.27 -19.66 5.82
CA GLU A 239 -9.24 -21.12 5.98
C GLU A 239 -10.66 -21.69 6.14
N ASN A 240 -10.85 -22.94 5.68
CA ASN A 240 -12.08 -23.74 5.87
C ASN A 240 -13.37 -23.03 5.43
N ILE A 241 -13.31 -22.26 4.34
CA ILE A 241 -14.47 -21.59 3.77
C ILE A 241 -14.89 -22.21 2.44
N ASP A 242 -16.19 -22.34 2.23
CA ASP A 242 -16.76 -22.65 0.92
C ASP A 242 -16.55 -21.45 -0.01
N LEU A 243 -16.00 -21.71 -1.19
CA LEU A 243 -15.68 -20.72 -2.22
C LEU A 243 -16.73 -20.67 -3.35
N SER A 244 -17.87 -21.34 -3.15
CA SER A 244 -19.03 -21.25 -4.05
C SER A 244 -19.59 -19.83 -4.07
N PHE A 245 -20.21 -19.43 -5.18
CA PHE A 245 -20.79 -18.08 -5.33
C PHE A 245 -21.86 -17.78 -4.26
N GLY A 246 -22.63 -18.78 -3.84
CA GLY A 246 -23.62 -18.65 -2.77
C GLY A 246 -23.04 -18.28 -1.41
N ASN A 247 -21.72 -18.42 -1.22
CA ASN A 247 -21.02 -18.11 0.02
C ASN A 247 -20.11 -16.86 -0.05
N PHE A 248 -20.28 -16.03 -1.09
CA PHE A 248 -19.46 -14.83 -1.29
C PHE A 248 -19.54 -13.84 -0.11
N GLU A 249 -20.71 -13.65 0.51
CA GLU A 249 -20.85 -12.77 1.68
C GLU A 249 -19.98 -13.22 2.86
N GLU A 250 -20.07 -14.50 3.25
CA GLU A 250 -19.26 -15.05 4.33
C GLU A 250 -17.76 -14.92 4.02
N PHE A 251 -17.39 -15.14 2.75
CA PHE A 251 -16.04 -14.95 2.27
C PHE A 251 -15.55 -13.52 2.44
N ILE A 252 -16.33 -12.53 2.02
CA ILE A 252 -15.98 -11.11 2.13
C ILE A 252 -15.81 -10.72 3.59
N LEU A 253 -16.74 -11.11 4.47
CA LEU A 253 -16.70 -10.77 5.89
C LEU A 253 -15.48 -11.39 6.59
N LYS A 254 -15.19 -12.67 6.35
CA LYS A 254 -14.00 -13.33 6.92
C LYS A 254 -12.70 -12.77 6.36
N ARG A 255 -12.66 -12.48 5.06
CA ARG A 255 -11.48 -11.92 4.41
C ARG A 255 -11.19 -10.51 4.87
N GLU A 256 -12.21 -9.69 5.11
CA GLU A 256 -12.05 -8.34 5.66
C GLU A 256 -11.28 -8.32 6.98
N ILE A 257 -11.56 -9.26 7.88
CA ILE A 257 -10.84 -9.39 9.16
C ILE A 257 -9.34 -9.63 8.91
N ILE A 258 -9.00 -10.57 8.03
CA ILE A 258 -7.62 -10.91 7.68
C ILE A 258 -6.89 -9.71 7.06
N LEU A 259 -7.50 -9.06 6.07
CA LEU A 259 -6.88 -7.94 5.38
C LEU A 259 -6.71 -6.73 6.30
N LYS A 260 -7.68 -6.48 7.19
CA LYS A 260 -7.61 -5.40 8.18
C LYS A 260 -6.49 -5.63 9.19
N ASP A 261 -6.34 -6.85 9.72
CA ASP A 261 -5.24 -7.20 10.63
C ASP A 261 -3.86 -6.99 9.96
N ILE A 262 -3.70 -7.46 8.71
CA ILE A 262 -2.46 -7.26 7.95
C ILE A 262 -2.16 -5.78 7.75
N LEU A 263 -3.14 -4.96 7.39
CA LEU A 263 -2.95 -3.51 7.24
C LEU A 263 -2.62 -2.85 8.57
N GLN A 264 -3.27 -3.25 9.68
CA GLN A 264 -2.96 -2.72 11.01
C GLN A 264 -1.52 -3.02 11.42
N GLN A 265 -1.04 -4.25 11.20
CA GLN A 265 0.34 -4.63 11.51
C GLN A 265 1.39 -3.91 10.66
N ARG A 266 1.02 -3.47 9.45
CA ARG A 266 1.92 -2.74 8.54
C ARG A 266 1.95 -1.23 8.75
N LEU A 267 0.90 -0.69 9.34
CA LEU A 267 0.67 0.76 9.45
C LEU A 267 0.77 1.28 10.89
N LYS A 268 0.90 0.39 11.88
CA LYS A 268 1.15 0.70 13.29
C LYS A 268 2.62 0.45 13.62
#